data_AF-A0A316PP07-F1
#
_entry.id   AF-A0A316PP07-F1
#
_cell.length_a   1.000
_cell.length_b   1.000
_cell.length_c   1.000
_cell.angle_alpha   90.00
_cell.angle_beta   90.00
_cell.angle_gamma   90.00
#
_symmetry.space_group_name_H-M   'P 1'
#
loop_
_entity.id
_entity.type
_entity.pdbx_description
1 polymer ?
#
loop_
_entity_poly.entity_id
_entity_poly.type
_entity_poly.pdbx_seq_one_letter_code
_entity_poly.pdbx_strand_id
1 'polypeptide(L)'
;MNRFEAVRKFARRIVDRFDLMPPIDVSNIFSEMDIQIVEEENQYGIEAYSQLNDNKVIINTEITYIPRRRFTLAHELGHICIPWHNGDVKCIAGEHYIQVSGKRLLDTQELEANIFASELLMPTSWVKEKIEEYLEQGFQILVRNITESAQTSTMACFFALENAMPSGNIFFVKKETDEYWRTFSSVNTCTISWNYLAEKNMEFLDVICEKKEECKISQYGVIYYQVLPCPTTKVIIYTYHSCGKNLYKLLNAISENQPIKVLPFLDVVLNAIPENYVVFFINDDAIIKTLCNNTSPLRMFYRGLGCTQIISIAKYYGFTCNHIQLSNAFSILYIKEKYFAVPECGACDPNKLLKCIVSELYWDDNMEHMLKSINGIVAGMNSSLKKASREELYNWIKYRFMTDKKFSEFFEHRYFEKYIVNKIDKMIEMRNG
;
A
#
# COMPACT_ATOMS: atom_id res chain seq x y z
N MET A 1 -11.89 -5.04 -11.81
CA MET A 1 -11.63 -3.62 -12.13
C MET A 1 -11.88 -2.83 -10.85
N ASN A 2 -10.93 -1.98 -10.42
CA ASN A 2 -11.08 -1.14 -9.23
C ASN A 2 -12.25 -0.17 -9.45
N ARG A 3 -13.14 0.02 -8.45
CA ARG A 3 -14.31 0.91 -8.53
C ARG A 3 -13.91 2.34 -8.93
N PHE A 4 -12.80 2.84 -8.41
CA PHE A 4 -12.27 4.16 -8.77
C PHE A 4 -11.79 4.26 -10.23
N GLU A 5 -11.26 3.16 -10.79
CA GLU A 5 -10.88 3.16 -12.21
C GLU A 5 -12.11 3.13 -13.12
N ALA A 6 -13.18 2.47 -12.68
CA ALA A 6 -14.46 2.51 -13.39
C ALA A 6 -15.02 3.94 -13.45
N VAL A 7 -14.95 4.68 -12.33
CA VAL A 7 -15.35 6.09 -12.25
C VAL A 7 -14.55 6.97 -13.20
N ARG A 8 -13.22 6.89 -13.17
CA ARG A 8 -12.36 7.64 -14.11
C ARG A 8 -12.70 7.34 -15.57
N LYS A 9 -13.00 6.07 -15.88
CA LYS A 9 -13.42 5.66 -17.23
C LYS A 9 -14.72 6.33 -17.68
N PHE A 10 -15.67 6.59 -16.79
CA PHE A 10 -16.88 7.35 -17.14
C PHE A 10 -16.57 8.80 -17.49
N ALA A 11 -15.74 9.48 -16.69
CA ALA A 11 -15.29 10.83 -16.99
C ALA A 11 -14.56 10.90 -18.35
N ARG A 12 -13.60 10.00 -18.59
CA ARG A 12 -12.88 9.92 -19.88
C ARG A 12 -13.81 9.70 -21.06
N ARG A 13 -14.84 8.86 -20.93
CA ARG A 13 -15.83 8.65 -22.01
C ARG A 13 -16.58 9.93 -22.39
N ILE A 14 -16.84 10.82 -21.43
CA ILE A 14 -17.48 12.11 -21.71
C ILE A 14 -16.48 13.01 -22.45
N VAL A 15 -15.24 13.07 -21.98
CA VAL A 15 -14.15 13.80 -22.65
C VAL A 15 -13.99 13.33 -24.09
N ASP A 16 -13.90 12.03 -24.32
CA ASP A 16 -13.74 11.44 -25.65
C ASP A 16 -14.98 11.63 -26.54
N ARG A 17 -16.19 11.51 -25.97
CA ARG A 17 -17.45 11.62 -26.71
C ARG A 17 -17.65 13.03 -27.27
N PHE A 18 -17.28 14.04 -26.49
CA PHE A 18 -17.48 15.45 -26.84
C PHE A 18 -16.19 16.14 -27.30
N ASP A 19 -15.10 15.38 -27.51
CA ASP A 19 -13.77 15.86 -27.94
C ASP A 19 -13.28 17.07 -27.12
N LEU A 20 -13.36 16.94 -25.79
CA LEU A 20 -13.15 18.06 -24.86
C LEU A 20 -11.66 18.24 -24.54
N MET A 21 -11.23 19.50 -24.48
CA MET A 21 -9.91 19.88 -23.98
C MET A 21 -10.05 20.90 -22.82
N PRO A 22 -9.18 20.84 -21.80
CA PRO A 22 -9.15 21.88 -20.79
C PRO A 22 -8.90 23.29 -21.38
N PRO A 23 -9.59 24.33 -20.89
CA PRO A 23 -10.56 24.30 -19.79
C PRO A 23 -11.93 23.75 -20.24
N ILE A 24 -12.40 22.67 -19.61
CA ILE A 24 -13.67 22.02 -20.00
C ILE A 24 -14.88 22.85 -19.56
N ASP A 25 -15.71 23.25 -20.52
CA ASP A 25 -17.00 23.90 -20.25
C ASP A 25 -18.03 22.87 -19.76
N VAL A 26 -18.10 22.72 -18.44
CA VAL A 26 -19.04 21.79 -17.79
C VAL A 26 -20.49 22.19 -18.07
N SER A 27 -20.81 23.48 -18.12
CA SER A 27 -22.18 23.94 -18.37
C SER A 27 -22.68 23.50 -19.75
N ASN A 28 -21.80 23.52 -20.76
CA ASN A 28 -22.14 23.00 -22.07
C ASN A 28 -22.44 21.49 -22.06
N ILE A 29 -21.72 20.70 -21.25
CA ILE A 29 -21.99 19.25 -21.10
C ILE A 29 -23.39 19.02 -20.53
N PHE A 30 -23.79 19.80 -19.52
CA PHE A 30 -25.13 19.72 -18.95
C PHE A 30 -26.21 19.99 -20.02
N SER A 31 -26.02 21.03 -20.83
CA SER A 31 -26.91 21.35 -21.94
C SER A 31 -26.99 20.23 -22.99
N GLU A 32 -25.84 19.68 -23.41
CA GLU A 32 -25.75 18.56 -24.37
C GLU A 32 -26.37 17.26 -23.85
N MET A 33 -26.45 17.10 -22.52
CA MET A 33 -27.05 15.95 -21.85
C MET A 33 -28.51 16.19 -21.41
N ASP A 34 -29.10 17.32 -21.81
CA ASP A 34 -30.47 17.74 -21.44
C ASP A 34 -30.69 17.80 -19.92
N ILE A 35 -29.65 18.20 -19.17
CA ILE A 35 -29.66 18.34 -17.71
C ILE A 35 -29.85 19.82 -17.35
N GLN A 36 -30.89 20.14 -16.60
CA GLN A 36 -31.18 21.52 -16.22
C GLN A 36 -30.28 21.98 -15.05
N ILE A 37 -29.57 23.09 -15.23
CA ILE A 37 -28.90 23.80 -14.13
C ILE A 37 -29.84 24.89 -13.62
N VAL A 38 -30.13 24.88 -12.32
CA VAL A 38 -30.93 25.91 -11.66
C VAL A 38 -30.12 26.56 -10.55
N GLU A 39 -30.14 27.88 -10.50
CA GLU A 39 -29.45 28.67 -9.49
C GLU A 39 -30.43 29.10 -8.41
N GLU A 40 -30.20 28.67 -7.17
CA GLU A 40 -31.04 29.00 -6.02
C GLU A 40 -30.17 29.36 -4.81
N GLU A 41 -30.64 30.29 -3.98
CA GLU A 41 -30.06 30.51 -2.65
C GLU A 41 -30.45 29.32 -1.76
N ASN A 42 -29.45 28.58 -1.27
CA ASN A 42 -29.66 27.41 -0.43
C ASN A 42 -29.41 27.70 1.06
N GLN A 43 -29.93 26.84 1.92
CA GLN A 43 -29.68 26.91 3.37
C GLN A 43 -28.18 26.75 3.69
N TYR A 44 -27.74 27.38 4.78
CA TYR A 44 -26.34 27.43 5.23
C TYR A 44 -25.60 26.09 5.11
N GLY A 45 -24.59 26.04 4.23
CA GLY A 45 -23.61 24.94 4.12
C GLY A 45 -23.76 23.98 2.94
N ILE A 46 -24.85 24.05 2.16
CA ILE A 46 -25.06 23.23 0.95
C ILE A 46 -24.52 23.98 -0.27
N GLU A 47 -23.61 23.36 -1.01
CA GLU A 47 -23.01 23.95 -2.22
C GLU A 47 -23.84 23.63 -3.48
N ALA A 48 -24.31 22.39 -3.61
CA ALA A 48 -25.21 21.96 -4.67
C ALA A 48 -25.93 20.67 -4.26
N TYR A 49 -26.97 20.31 -5.01
CA TYR A 49 -27.55 18.97 -4.95
C TYR A 49 -28.17 18.55 -6.30
N SER A 50 -28.09 17.25 -6.57
CA SER A 50 -28.65 16.62 -7.76
C SER A 50 -30.01 15.99 -7.48
N GLN A 51 -31.00 16.30 -8.32
CA GLN A 51 -32.31 15.62 -8.35
C GLN A 51 -32.27 14.60 -9.50
N LEU A 52 -31.84 13.37 -9.19
CA LEU A 52 -31.60 12.33 -10.20
C LEU A 52 -32.86 11.97 -11.00
N ASN A 53 -34.05 12.11 -10.41
CA ASN A 53 -35.33 11.80 -11.06
C ASN A 53 -35.78 12.88 -12.06
N ASP A 54 -35.39 14.15 -11.85
CA ASP A 54 -35.85 15.30 -12.63
C ASP A 54 -34.79 15.81 -13.62
N ASN A 55 -33.68 15.09 -13.77
CA ASN A 55 -32.51 15.46 -14.59
C ASN A 55 -32.08 16.93 -14.36
N LYS A 56 -32.04 17.33 -13.08
CA LYS A 56 -31.86 18.71 -12.65
C LYS A 56 -30.80 18.79 -11.56
N VAL A 57 -29.96 19.82 -11.62
CA VAL A 57 -28.98 20.17 -10.58
C VAL A 57 -29.24 21.58 -10.09
N ILE A 58 -29.31 21.73 -8.78
CA ILE A 58 -29.45 23.02 -8.11
C ILE A 58 -28.10 23.42 -7.53
N ILE A 59 -27.57 24.56 -7.96
CA ILE A 59 -26.29 25.10 -7.49
C ILE A 59 -26.50 26.38 -6.69
N ASN A 60 -25.79 26.49 -5.57
CA ASN A 60 -25.85 27.66 -4.70
C ASN A 60 -25.22 28.88 -5.38
N THR A 61 -25.97 29.98 -5.44
CA THR A 61 -25.53 31.28 -6.00
C THR A 61 -24.38 31.92 -5.22
N GLU A 62 -24.19 31.57 -3.94
CA GLU A 62 -23.12 32.09 -3.09
C GLU A 62 -21.71 31.60 -3.50
N ILE A 63 -21.61 30.57 -4.36
CA ILE A 63 -20.33 30.07 -4.88
C ILE A 63 -19.80 31.01 -5.97
N THR A 64 -19.19 32.11 -5.54
CA THR A 64 -18.62 33.15 -6.42
C THR A 64 -17.25 32.79 -6.98
N TYR A 65 -16.51 31.88 -6.34
CA TYR A 65 -15.21 31.43 -6.81
C TYR A 65 -15.36 30.42 -7.97
N ILE A 66 -15.12 30.87 -9.19
CA ILE A 66 -15.36 30.11 -10.44
C ILE A 66 -14.76 28.69 -10.44
N PRO A 67 -13.50 28.45 -10.02
CA PRO A 67 -12.96 27.09 -9.98
C PRO A 67 -13.73 26.15 -9.04
N ARG A 68 -14.25 26.65 -7.91
CA ARG A 68 -15.09 25.85 -7.00
C ARG A 68 -16.44 25.56 -7.63
N ARG A 69 -17.05 26.54 -8.29
CA ARG A 69 -18.31 26.38 -9.01
C ARG A 69 -18.21 25.32 -10.12
N ARG A 70 -17.16 25.38 -10.94
CA ARG A 70 -16.87 24.39 -11.99
C ARG A 70 -16.68 22.99 -11.42
N PHE A 71 -15.92 22.87 -10.33
CA PHE A 71 -15.73 21.59 -9.64
C PHE A 71 -17.05 21.03 -9.10
N THR A 72 -17.89 21.89 -8.51
CA THR A 72 -19.20 21.50 -7.97
C THR A 72 -20.10 20.95 -9.10
N LEU A 73 -20.21 21.65 -10.23
CA LEU A 73 -20.97 21.14 -11.38
C LEU A 73 -20.42 19.80 -11.91
N ALA A 74 -19.10 19.68 -12.03
CA ALA A 74 -18.48 18.42 -12.48
C ALA A 74 -18.71 17.27 -11.49
N HIS A 75 -18.78 17.57 -10.20
CA HIS A 75 -19.08 16.62 -9.13
C HIS A 75 -20.52 16.13 -9.20
N GLU A 76 -21.49 17.04 -9.34
CA GLU A 76 -22.90 16.69 -9.52
C GLU A 76 -23.12 15.86 -10.80
N LEU A 77 -22.42 16.21 -11.90
CA LEU A 77 -22.43 15.38 -13.12
C LEU A 77 -21.89 13.96 -12.85
N GLY A 78 -20.95 13.81 -11.93
CA GLY A 78 -20.48 12.51 -11.45
C GLY A 78 -21.58 11.70 -10.80
N HIS A 79 -22.40 12.30 -9.93
CA HIS A 79 -23.56 11.62 -9.34
C HIS A 79 -24.56 11.15 -10.39
N ILE A 80 -24.79 11.95 -11.43
CA ILE A 80 -25.70 11.60 -12.52
C ILE A 80 -25.12 10.48 -13.41
N CYS A 81 -23.83 10.54 -13.72
CA CYS A 81 -23.20 9.64 -14.70
C CYS A 81 -22.78 8.28 -14.12
N ILE A 82 -22.59 8.16 -12.81
CA ILE A 82 -22.13 6.92 -12.18
C ILE A 82 -23.33 5.99 -11.91
N PRO A 83 -23.44 4.81 -12.58
CA PRO A 83 -24.69 4.03 -12.59
C PRO A 83 -25.17 3.48 -11.24
N TRP A 84 -24.30 3.43 -10.23
CA TRP A 84 -24.63 2.90 -8.90
C TRP A 84 -24.77 4.00 -7.85
N HIS A 85 -24.70 5.28 -8.25
CA HIS A 85 -25.12 6.38 -7.38
C HIS A 85 -26.66 6.40 -7.35
N ASN A 86 -27.26 6.59 -6.17
CA ASN A 86 -28.71 6.46 -5.99
C ASN A 86 -29.24 7.54 -5.03
N GLY A 87 -30.48 8.00 -5.27
CA GLY A 87 -31.19 8.98 -4.45
C GLY A 87 -30.79 10.43 -4.71
N ASP A 88 -31.48 11.39 -4.09
CA ASP A 88 -31.06 12.79 -4.11
C ASP A 88 -29.81 12.94 -3.25
N VAL A 89 -28.72 13.42 -3.85
CA VAL A 89 -27.42 13.57 -3.17
C VAL A 89 -27.14 15.04 -2.94
N LYS A 90 -26.79 15.40 -1.70
CA LYS A 90 -26.49 16.77 -1.28
C LYS A 90 -25.01 16.92 -1.02
N CYS A 91 -24.37 17.84 -1.75
CA CYS A 91 -22.99 18.19 -1.52
C CYS A 91 -22.88 19.24 -0.40
N ILE A 92 -22.21 18.86 0.69
CA ILE A 92 -21.86 19.72 1.83
C ILE A 92 -20.38 20.06 1.74
N ALA A 93 -20.04 21.34 1.94
CA ALA A 93 -18.67 21.81 1.81
C ALA A 93 -17.68 21.06 2.74
N GLY A 94 -16.81 20.24 2.14
CA GLY A 94 -15.69 19.62 2.85
C GLY A 94 -16.02 18.37 3.68
N GLU A 95 -17.22 17.80 3.55
CA GLU A 95 -17.60 16.57 4.25
C GLU A 95 -17.61 15.36 3.30
N HIS A 96 -16.81 14.34 3.62
CA HIS A 96 -16.83 13.03 2.93
C HIS A 96 -17.26 11.90 3.87
N TYR A 97 -18.01 12.25 4.91
CA TYR A 97 -18.35 11.31 5.95
C TYR A 97 -19.80 11.43 6.37
N ILE A 98 -20.47 10.29 6.48
CA ILE A 98 -21.78 10.18 7.07
C ILE A 98 -21.66 9.74 8.53
N GLN A 99 -22.49 10.29 9.41
CA GLN A 99 -22.64 9.78 10.77
C GLN A 99 -23.70 8.69 10.81
N VAL A 100 -23.30 7.45 11.10
CA VAL A 100 -24.22 6.34 11.34
C VAL A 100 -23.99 5.83 12.76
N SER A 101 -25.02 5.95 13.61
CA SER A 101 -24.97 5.51 15.02
C SER A 101 -23.75 6.07 15.80
N GLY A 102 -23.42 7.34 15.58
CA GLY A 102 -22.28 8.01 16.23
C GLY A 102 -20.89 7.65 15.67
N LYS A 103 -20.81 6.79 14.65
CA LYS A 103 -19.57 6.50 13.93
C LYS A 103 -19.50 7.28 12.63
N ARG A 104 -18.36 7.92 12.38
CA ARG A 104 -18.04 8.63 11.14
C ARG A 104 -17.60 7.59 10.10
N LEU A 105 -18.45 7.32 9.12
CA LEU A 105 -18.17 6.40 8.01
C LEU A 105 -17.85 7.22 6.76
N LEU A 106 -16.89 6.76 5.95
CA LEU A 106 -16.58 7.37 4.66
C LEU A 106 -17.78 7.23 3.71
N ASP A 107 -18.19 8.34 3.12
CA ASP A 107 -19.16 8.33 2.03
C ASP A 107 -18.45 7.99 0.72
N THR A 108 -18.63 6.76 0.27
CA THR A 108 -17.99 6.28 -0.95
C THR A 108 -18.50 6.97 -2.21
N GLN A 109 -19.77 7.42 -2.24
CA GLN A 109 -20.33 8.07 -3.44
C GLN A 109 -19.74 9.47 -3.62
N GLU A 110 -19.61 10.23 -2.53
CA GLU A 110 -18.95 11.54 -2.54
C GLU A 110 -17.50 11.45 -3.01
N LEU A 111 -16.75 10.46 -2.51
CA LEU A 111 -15.37 10.24 -2.96
C LEU A 111 -15.31 9.89 -4.46
N GLU A 112 -16.25 9.07 -4.94
CA GLU A 112 -16.35 8.70 -6.35
C GLU A 112 -16.70 9.91 -7.23
N ALA A 113 -17.66 10.74 -6.84
CA ALA A 113 -18.00 11.97 -7.55
C ALA A 113 -16.83 12.97 -7.60
N ASN A 114 -16.05 13.08 -6.52
CA ASN A 114 -14.82 13.89 -6.51
C ASN A 114 -13.76 13.37 -7.49
N ILE A 115 -13.56 12.04 -7.54
CA ILE A 115 -12.65 11.40 -8.51
C ILE A 115 -13.13 11.65 -9.94
N PHE A 116 -14.44 11.53 -10.19
CA PHE A 116 -15.03 11.83 -11.49
C PHE A 116 -14.80 13.28 -11.90
N ALA A 117 -15.12 14.23 -11.01
CA ALA A 117 -14.97 15.66 -11.28
C ALA A 117 -13.52 16.04 -11.59
N SER A 118 -12.57 15.49 -10.82
CA SER A 118 -11.14 15.70 -11.04
C SER A 118 -10.67 15.16 -12.38
N GLU A 119 -11.08 13.94 -12.77
CA GLU A 119 -10.70 13.34 -14.05
C GLU A 119 -11.40 14.03 -15.23
N LEU A 120 -12.62 14.52 -15.05
CA LEU A 120 -13.31 15.30 -16.08
C LEU A 120 -12.55 16.61 -16.32
N LEU A 121 -12.38 17.43 -15.28
CA LEU A 121 -11.79 18.77 -15.42
C LEU A 121 -10.31 18.76 -15.81
N MET A 122 -9.57 17.74 -15.38
CA MET A 122 -8.16 17.55 -15.72
C MET A 122 -7.93 16.09 -16.12
N PRO A 123 -8.20 15.72 -17.40
CA PRO A 123 -8.02 14.36 -17.88
C PRO A 123 -6.60 13.86 -17.64
N THR A 124 -6.44 12.63 -17.13
CA THR A 124 -5.12 12.10 -16.76
C THR A 124 -4.13 12.12 -17.95
N SER A 125 -4.59 11.89 -19.17
CA SER A 125 -3.77 11.96 -20.39
C SER A 125 -3.22 13.37 -20.64
N TRP A 126 -4.08 14.39 -20.52
CA TRP A 126 -3.69 15.78 -20.66
C TRP A 126 -2.74 16.24 -19.55
N VAL A 127 -2.98 15.82 -18.31
CA VAL A 127 -2.06 16.15 -17.20
C VAL A 127 -0.67 15.54 -17.43
N LYS A 128 -0.59 14.32 -17.97
CA LYS A 128 0.68 13.68 -18.31
C LYS A 128 1.46 14.45 -19.38
N GLU A 129 0.78 14.93 -20.42
CA GLU A 129 1.39 15.81 -21.43
C GLU A 129 1.97 17.07 -20.78
N LYS A 130 1.22 17.72 -19.88
CA LYS A 130 1.71 18.92 -19.18
C LYS A 130 2.88 18.63 -18.22
N ILE A 131 2.92 17.45 -17.61
CA ILE A 131 4.07 17.00 -16.81
C ILE A 131 5.32 16.91 -17.70
N GLU A 132 5.22 16.27 -18.87
CA GLU A 132 6.33 16.17 -19.82
C GLU A 132 6.80 17.53 -20.32
N GLU A 133 5.87 18.47 -20.53
CA GLU A 133 6.17 19.81 -21.04
C GLU A 133 6.86 20.71 -19.99
N TYR A 134 6.43 20.67 -18.73
CA TYR A 134 6.78 21.70 -17.74
C TYR A 134 7.58 21.22 -16.52
N LEU A 135 7.58 19.93 -16.17
CA LEU A 135 8.19 19.46 -14.91
C LEU A 135 9.69 19.78 -14.83
N GLU A 136 10.41 19.65 -15.94
CA GLU A 136 11.85 19.96 -16.02
C GLU A 136 12.16 21.43 -15.71
N GLN A 137 11.22 22.33 -16.03
CA GLN A 137 11.36 23.77 -15.78
C GLN A 137 11.13 24.12 -14.30
N GLY A 138 10.41 23.27 -13.56
CA GLY A 138 10.18 23.39 -12.13
C GLY A 138 8.76 23.01 -11.72
N PHE A 139 8.60 22.45 -10.52
CA PHE A 139 7.31 21.99 -9.99
C PHE A 139 6.31 23.15 -9.86
N GLN A 140 6.77 24.34 -9.46
CA GLN A 140 5.94 25.54 -9.41
C GLN A 140 5.42 25.95 -10.79
N ILE A 141 6.25 25.84 -11.83
CA ILE A 141 5.89 26.18 -13.21
C ILE A 141 4.85 25.18 -13.73
N LEU A 142 5.05 23.89 -13.48
CA LEU A 142 4.08 22.84 -13.81
C LEU A 142 2.70 23.12 -13.22
N VAL A 143 2.62 23.33 -11.90
CA VAL A 143 1.35 23.54 -11.20
C VAL A 143 0.67 24.81 -11.71
N ARG A 144 1.43 25.90 -11.90
CA ARG A 144 0.90 27.16 -12.41
C ARG A 144 0.27 26.96 -13.79
N ASN A 145 1.00 26.39 -14.75
CA ASN A 145 0.50 26.20 -16.12
C ASN A 145 -0.74 25.29 -16.16
N ILE A 146 -0.78 24.21 -15.36
CA ILE A 146 -1.96 23.35 -15.28
C ILE A 146 -3.16 24.13 -14.73
N THR A 147 -2.99 24.83 -13.60
CA THR A 147 -4.12 25.55 -12.97
C THR A 147 -4.66 26.69 -13.82
N GLU A 148 -3.79 27.43 -14.51
CA GLU A 148 -4.19 28.51 -15.44
C GLU A 148 -4.92 27.94 -16.67
N SER A 149 -4.40 26.85 -17.26
CA SER A 149 -5.00 26.22 -18.45
C SER A 149 -6.33 25.52 -18.15
N ALA A 150 -6.42 24.78 -17.04
CA ALA A 150 -7.63 24.05 -16.67
C ALA A 150 -8.66 24.93 -15.91
N GLN A 151 -8.26 26.13 -15.47
CA GLN A 151 -9.06 27.03 -14.64
C GLN A 151 -9.57 26.37 -13.35
N THR A 152 -8.70 25.59 -12.70
CA THR A 152 -8.99 24.85 -11.46
C THR A 152 -8.24 25.43 -10.27
N SER A 153 -8.63 25.05 -9.05
CA SER A 153 -7.86 25.41 -7.86
C SER A 153 -6.51 24.68 -7.81
N THR A 154 -5.54 25.26 -7.09
CA THR A 154 -4.23 24.62 -6.85
C THR A 154 -4.35 23.25 -6.17
N MET A 155 -5.27 23.11 -5.21
CA MET A 155 -5.47 21.84 -4.51
C MET A 155 -6.04 20.76 -5.43
N ALA A 156 -6.95 21.12 -6.35
CA ALA A 156 -7.43 20.17 -7.36
C ALA A 156 -6.28 19.69 -8.26
N CYS A 157 -5.40 20.60 -8.70
CA CYS A 157 -4.21 20.25 -9.46
C CYS A 157 -3.30 19.27 -8.70
N PHE A 158 -3.10 19.43 -7.38
CA PHE A 158 -2.31 18.48 -6.60
C PHE A 158 -2.88 17.06 -6.62
N PHE A 159 -4.21 16.90 -6.47
CA PHE A 159 -4.85 15.60 -6.61
C PHE A 159 -4.74 15.02 -8.04
N ALA A 160 -4.81 15.87 -9.07
CA ALA A 160 -4.60 15.43 -10.45
C ALA A 160 -3.16 14.94 -10.67
N LEU A 161 -2.16 15.66 -10.13
CA LEU A 161 -0.75 15.28 -10.20
C LEU A 161 -0.46 13.97 -9.47
N GLU A 162 -1.03 13.75 -8.28
CA GLU A 162 -0.88 12.48 -7.54
C GLU A 162 -1.27 11.26 -8.38
N ASN A 163 -2.32 11.41 -9.20
CA ASN A 163 -2.80 10.35 -10.08
C ASN A 163 -1.99 10.21 -11.38
N ALA A 164 -1.49 11.33 -11.91
CA ALA A 164 -0.88 11.38 -13.25
C ALA A 164 0.64 11.19 -13.24
N MET A 165 1.33 11.62 -12.18
CA MET A 165 2.78 11.57 -12.11
C MET A 165 3.33 10.14 -12.19
N PRO A 166 4.46 9.94 -12.89
CA PRO A 166 5.12 8.63 -12.91
C PRO A 166 5.68 8.29 -11.54
N SER A 167 5.99 7.01 -11.31
CA SER A 167 6.68 6.58 -10.08
C SER A 167 7.97 7.37 -9.86
N GLY A 168 8.33 7.61 -8.60
CA GLY A 168 9.46 8.43 -8.18
C GLY A 168 9.08 9.85 -7.71
N ASN A 169 7.83 10.28 -7.85
CA ASN A 169 7.43 11.64 -7.48
C ASN A 169 6.64 11.68 -6.17
N ILE A 170 7.05 12.56 -5.24
CA ILE A 170 6.37 12.81 -3.97
C ILE A 170 6.46 14.30 -3.62
N PHE A 171 5.38 14.88 -3.10
CA PHE A 171 5.40 16.27 -2.65
C PHE A 171 4.55 16.48 -1.41
N PHE A 172 4.97 17.45 -0.61
CA PHE A 172 4.34 17.84 0.63
C PHE A 172 3.74 19.23 0.45
N VAL A 173 2.51 19.41 0.92
CA VAL A 173 1.76 20.66 0.82
C VAL A 173 1.27 21.05 2.21
N LYS A 174 1.45 22.31 2.59
CA LYS A 174 1.02 22.83 3.88
C LYS A 174 0.59 24.29 3.75
N LYS A 175 -0.53 24.69 4.35
CA LYS A 175 -0.83 26.11 4.54
C LYS A 175 -0.11 26.63 5.78
N GLU A 176 0.14 27.94 5.84
CA GLU A 176 0.75 28.57 7.02
C GLU A 176 -0.02 28.29 8.33
N THR A 177 -1.34 28.11 8.24
CA THR A 177 -2.23 27.81 9.37
C THR A 177 -2.28 26.34 9.76
N ASP A 178 -1.81 25.43 8.90
CA ASP A 178 -1.93 24.00 9.16
C ASP A 178 -0.84 23.55 10.13
N GLU A 179 -1.12 22.58 10.99
CA GLU A 179 -0.09 22.00 11.86
C GLU A 179 0.77 20.98 11.08
N TYR A 180 0.16 20.24 10.16
CA TYR A 180 0.76 19.09 9.49
C TYR A 180 0.86 19.27 7.98
N TRP A 181 1.89 18.65 7.39
CA TRP A 181 2.02 18.52 5.94
C TRP A 181 1.05 17.47 5.41
N ARG A 182 0.37 17.78 4.31
CA ARG A 182 -0.32 16.78 3.48
C ARG A 182 0.67 16.21 2.47
N THR A 183 0.74 14.88 2.40
CA THR A 183 1.59 14.17 1.43
C THR A 183 0.79 13.76 0.23
N PHE A 184 1.37 13.92 -0.95
CA PHE A 184 0.90 13.38 -2.22
C PHE A 184 2.02 12.54 -2.83
N SER A 185 1.70 11.32 -3.25
CA SER A 185 2.70 10.40 -3.80
C SER A 185 2.18 9.71 -5.05
N SER A 186 3.00 9.73 -6.10
CA SER A 186 2.74 8.98 -7.33
C SER A 186 2.70 7.47 -7.08
N VAL A 187 2.17 6.73 -8.06
CA VAL A 187 2.06 5.27 -8.00
C VAL A 187 3.41 4.60 -7.68
N ASN A 188 3.38 3.62 -6.77
CA ASN A 188 4.54 2.85 -6.33
C ASN A 188 5.70 3.71 -5.78
N THR A 189 5.42 4.91 -5.27
CA THR A 189 6.41 5.78 -4.64
C THR A 189 6.21 5.78 -3.13
N CYS A 190 7.26 5.49 -2.36
CA CYS A 190 7.19 5.42 -0.90
C CYS A 190 6.08 4.48 -0.38
N THR A 191 5.90 3.31 -1.00
CA THR A 191 4.87 2.30 -0.68
C THR A 191 5.00 1.72 0.73
N ILE A 192 6.16 1.86 1.35
CA ILE A 192 6.39 1.48 2.73
C ILE A 192 5.87 2.59 3.65
N SER A 193 4.92 2.26 4.52
CA SER A 193 4.47 3.17 5.58
C SER A 193 5.60 3.38 6.60
N TRP A 194 6.38 4.41 6.38
CA TRP A 194 7.26 5.00 7.39
C TRP A 194 6.32 5.76 8.34
N ASN A 195 6.16 5.31 9.60
CA ASN A 195 5.31 5.94 10.63
C ASN A 195 5.81 7.36 11.05
N TYR A 196 6.38 8.09 10.10
CA TYR A 196 7.27 9.23 10.20
C TYR A 196 7.01 10.27 9.09
N LEU A 197 5.96 10.15 8.25
CA LEU A 197 5.68 11.10 7.16
C LEU A 197 5.30 12.51 7.65
N ALA A 198 5.28 12.73 8.97
CA ALA A 198 5.36 14.04 9.59
C ALA A 198 6.82 14.51 9.65
N GLU A 199 7.19 15.54 8.86
CA GLU A 199 8.44 16.35 8.85
C GLU A 199 9.79 15.59 8.90
N LYS A 200 10.00 14.69 9.87
CA LYS A 200 11.17 13.81 10.04
C LYS A 200 11.46 12.89 8.85
N ASN A 201 10.47 12.50 8.05
CA ASN A 201 10.73 11.72 6.83
C ASN A 201 11.38 12.51 5.70
N MET A 202 11.31 13.84 5.76
CA MET A 202 11.90 14.68 4.74
C MET A 202 13.42 14.57 4.77
N GLU A 203 14.03 14.40 5.95
CA GLU A 203 15.47 14.15 6.08
C GLU A 203 15.91 12.87 5.36
N PHE A 204 15.11 11.79 5.47
CA PHE A 204 15.40 10.56 4.74
C PHE A 204 15.28 10.76 3.23
N LEU A 205 14.27 11.52 2.78
CA LEU A 205 14.09 11.86 1.36
C LEU A 205 15.24 12.74 0.85
N ASP A 206 15.74 13.68 1.65
CA ASP A 206 16.89 14.53 1.31
C ASP A 206 18.15 13.67 1.02
N VAL A 207 18.30 12.53 1.71
CA VAL A 207 19.43 11.60 1.51
C VAL A 207 19.32 10.81 0.20
N ILE A 208 18.10 10.48 -0.24
CA ILE A 208 17.88 9.56 -1.36
C ILE A 208 17.36 10.21 -2.64
N CYS A 209 16.92 11.47 -2.58
CA CYS A 209 16.33 12.16 -3.72
C CYS A 209 17.37 12.48 -4.79
N GLU A 210 16.89 12.53 -6.03
CA GLU A 210 17.63 12.99 -7.20
C GLU A 210 17.40 14.48 -7.43
N LYS A 211 16.20 14.96 -7.13
CA LYS A 211 15.82 16.38 -7.21
C LYS A 211 14.98 16.76 -6.00
N LYS A 212 15.19 17.97 -5.50
CA LYS A 212 14.38 18.61 -4.47
C LYS A 212 14.07 20.05 -4.87
N GLU A 213 12.83 20.47 -4.71
CA GLU A 213 12.40 21.85 -4.90
C GLU A 213 11.53 22.31 -3.73
N GLU A 214 11.80 23.50 -3.21
CA GLU A 214 10.97 24.16 -2.20
C GLU A 214 10.40 25.44 -2.80
N CYS A 215 9.08 25.59 -2.78
CA CYS A 215 8.40 26.74 -3.38
C CYS A 215 7.11 27.11 -2.64
N LYS A 216 6.61 28.32 -2.90
CA LYS A 216 5.29 28.77 -2.44
C LYS A 216 4.36 28.90 -3.64
N ILE A 217 3.25 28.17 -3.60
CA ILE A 217 2.23 28.15 -4.67
C ILE A 217 0.92 28.64 -4.07
N SER A 218 0.50 29.86 -4.43
CA SER A 218 -0.66 30.52 -3.81
C SER A 218 -0.48 30.59 -2.28
N GLN A 219 -1.42 30.06 -1.50
CA GLN A 219 -1.39 29.99 -0.04
C GLN A 219 -0.62 28.77 0.53
N TYR A 220 -0.02 27.95 -0.33
CA TYR A 220 0.60 26.69 0.07
C TYR A 220 2.13 26.78 0.01
N GLY A 221 2.80 26.38 1.10
CA GLY A 221 4.18 25.94 1.05
C GLY A 221 4.23 24.53 0.45
N VAL A 222 5.17 24.31 -0.47
CA VAL A 222 5.33 23.04 -1.17
C VAL A 222 6.78 22.60 -1.15
N ILE A 223 7.00 21.31 -0.84
CA ILE A 223 8.30 20.66 -0.94
C ILE A 223 8.14 19.44 -1.83
N TYR A 224 8.78 19.49 -3.00
CA TYR A 224 8.73 18.45 -4.01
C TYR A 224 10.04 17.65 -4.02
N TYR A 225 9.92 16.34 -4.13
CA TYR A 225 11.02 15.41 -4.28
C TYR A 225 10.80 14.50 -5.48
N GLN A 226 11.86 14.31 -6.23
CA GLN A 226 12.02 13.21 -7.17
C GLN A 226 12.99 12.20 -6.58
N VAL A 227 12.54 10.97 -6.37
CA VAL A 227 13.33 9.81 -5.93
C VAL A 227 13.38 8.78 -7.06
N LEU A 228 14.24 7.78 -6.90
CA LEU A 228 14.36 6.67 -7.84
C LEU A 228 12.97 6.08 -8.18
N PRO A 229 12.57 6.07 -9.46
CA PRO A 229 11.32 5.46 -9.89
C PRO A 229 11.30 3.96 -9.61
N CYS A 230 10.17 3.43 -9.14
CA CYS A 230 10.01 1.99 -8.97
C CYS A 230 9.98 1.31 -10.35
N PRO A 231 10.91 0.37 -10.65
CA PRO A 231 10.86 -0.37 -11.90
C PRO A 231 9.61 -1.24 -12.00
N THR A 232 9.15 -1.51 -13.21
CA THR A 232 8.01 -2.43 -13.39
C THR A 232 8.34 -3.83 -12.87
N THR A 233 7.33 -4.59 -12.42
CA THR A 233 7.50 -5.97 -11.96
C THR A 233 8.27 -6.84 -12.96
N LYS A 234 8.04 -6.63 -14.27
CA LYS A 234 8.76 -7.35 -15.34
C LYS A 234 10.26 -7.04 -15.34
N VAL A 235 10.63 -5.77 -15.18
CA VAL A 235 12.03 -5.33 -15.09
C VAL A 235 12.66 -5.91 -13.83
N ILE A 236 11.98 -5.86 -12.68
CA ILE A 236 12.49 -6.41 -11.41
C ILE A 236 12.81 -7.91 -11.56
N ILE A 237 11.87 -8.69 -12.09
CA ILE A 237 12.04 -10.14 -12.30
C ILE A 237 13.21 -10.41 -13.26
N TYR A 238 13.23 -9.73 -14.41
CA TYR A 238 14.30 -9.90 -15.40
C TYR A 238 15.69 -9.59 -14.83
N THR A 239 15.83 -8.47 -14.12
CA THR A 239 17.08 -8.06 -13.47
C THR A 239 17.48 -9.07 -12.39
N TYR A 240 16.51 -9.58 -11.61
CA TYR A 240 16.79 -10.58 -10.57
C TYR A 240 17.40 -11.87 -11.15
N HIS A 241 16.85 -12.35 -12.27
CA HIS A 241 17.39 -13.50 -12.99
C HIS A 241 18.79 -13.23 -13.55
N SER A 242 19.00 -12.06 -14.16
CA SER A 242 20.30 -11.63 -14.70
C SER A 242 21.37 -11.48 -13.60
N CYS A 243 20.95 -11.12 -12.38
CA CYS A 243 21.80 -11.06 -11.20
C CYS A 243 22.05 -12.43 -10.53
N GLY A 244 21.62 -13.53 -11.13
CA GLY A 244 21.79 -14.88 -10.60
C GLY A 244 20.95 -15.16 -9.35
N LYS A 245 19.74 -14.58 -9.27
CA LYS A 245 18.80 -14.71 -8.14
C LYS A 245 19.40 -14.28 -6.79
N ASN A 246 20.15 -13.17 -6.81
CA ASN A 246 20.76 -12.59 -5.63
C ASN A 246 20.13 -11.22 -5.34
N LEU A 247 19.51 -11.09 -4.16
CA LEU A 247 18.81 -9.86 -3.78
C LEU A 247 19.75 -8.66 -3.74
N TYR A 248 20.95 -8.77 -3.16
CA TYR A 248 21.87 -7.64 -3.09
C TYR A 248 22.33 -7.16 -4.47
N LYS A 249 22.65 -8.09 -5.38
CA LYS A 249 23.00 -7.73 -6.77
C LYS A 249 21.82 -7.07 -7.49
N LEU A 250 20.60 -7.55 -7.27
CA LEU A 250 19.39 -6.90 -7.79
C LEU A 250 19.24 -5.48 -7.26
N LEU A 251 19.34 -5.28 -5.94
CA LEU A 251 19.21 -3.96 -5.32
C LEU A 251 20.21 -2.97 -5.90
N ASN A 252 21.47 -3.36 -6.05
CA ASN A 252 22.48 -2.51 -6.70
C ASN A 252 22.16 -2.23 -8.17
N ALA A 253 21.71 -3.24 -8.93
CA ALA A 253 21.45 -3.10 -10.35
C ALA A 253 20.29 -2.14 -10.66
N ILE A 254 19.24 -2.13 -9.83
CA ILE A 254 18.06 -1.26 -10.04
C ILE A 254 18.26 0.15 -9.49
N SER A 255 19.32 0.42 -8.73
CA SER A 255 19.55 1.70 -8.08
C SER A 255 20.95 2.28 -8.32
N GLU A 256 21.60 1.89 -9.41
CA GLU A 256 22.91 2.41 -9.82
C GLU A 256 23.98 2.29 -8.72
N ASN A 257 24.00 1.13 -8.04
CA ASN A 257 24.87 0.83 -6.89
C ASN A 257 24.60 1.67 -5.63
N GLN A 258 23.40 2.22 -5.49
CA GLN A 258 22.97 2.93 -4.27
C GLN A 258 21.73 2.24 -3.66
N PRO A 259 21.85 1.08 -2.98
CA PRO A 259 20.70 0.30 -2.53
C PRO A 259 19.74 1.06 -1.59
N ILE A 260 20.22 2.12 -0.93
CA ILE A 260 19.39 2.99 -0.09
C ILE A 260 18.22 3.63 -0.87
N LYS A 261 18.41 3.91 -2.17
CA LYS A 261 17.38 4.47 -3.05
C LYS A 261 16.23 3.51 -3.37
N VAL A 262 16.39 2.21 -3.11
CA VAL A 262 15.33 1.20 -3.30
C VAL A 262 14.35 1.18 -2.13
N LEU A 263 14.77 1.66 -0.96
CA LEU A 263 13.97 1.59 0.27
C LEU A 263 12.54 2.13 0.15
N PRO A 264 12.24 3.21 -0.60
CA PRO A 264 10.86 3.68 -0.77
C PRO A 264 9.90 2.62 -1.34
N PHE A 265 10.39 1.67 -2.13
CA PHE A 265 9.57 0.67 -2.83
C PHE A 265 10.10 -0.76 -2.66
N LEU A 266 10.89 -1.01 -1.61
CA LEU A 266 11.52 -2.31 -1.39
C LEU A 266 10.49 -3.43 -1.23
N ASP A 267 9.33 -3.16 -0.66
CA ASP A 267 8.23 -4.12 -0.58
C ASP A 267 7.74 -4.58 -1.96
N VAL A 268 7.68 -3.67 -2.95
CA VAL A 268 7.35 -4.00 -4.34
C VAL A 268 8.39 -4.96 -4.93
N VAL A 269 9.68 -4.71 -4.66
CA VAL A 269 10.78 -5.57 -5.11
C VAL A 269 10.69 -6.97 -4.48
N LEU A 270 10.46 -7.03 -3.16
CA LEU A 270 10.34 -8.30 -2.43
C LEU A 270 9.11 -9.10 -2.87
N ASN A 271 8.00 -8.44 -3.19
CA ASN A 271 6.79 -9.11 -3.68
C ASN A 271 6.90 -9.58 -5.15
N ALA A 272 7.82 -9.01 -5.92
CA ALA A 272 8.02 -9.37 -7.32
C ALA A 272 8.89 -10.63 -7.50
N ILE A 273 9.73 -10.97 -6.53
CA ILE A 273 10.64 -12.12 -6.60
C ILE A 273 10.04 -13.36 -5.92
N PRO A 274 10.37 -14.58 -6.39
CA PRO A 274 9.70 -15.79 -5.91
C PRO A 274 10.20 -16.25 -4.53
N GLU A 275 11.44 -15.95 -4.16
CA GLU A 275 11.95 -16.32 -2.84
C GLU A 275 11.47 -15.37 -1.75
N ASN A 276 11.11 -15.95 -0.61
CA ASN A 276 10.75 -15.15 0.55
C ASN A 276 12.01 -14.62 1.23
N TYR A 277 11.99 -13.31 1.48
CA TYR A 277 12.98 -12.63 2.29
C TYR A 277 12.29 -11.95 3.47
N VAL A 278 12.97 -11.94 4.61
CA VAL A 278 12.67 -11.02 5.70
C VAL A 278 13.79 -9.98 5.74
N VAL A 279 13.42 -8.71 5.60
CA VAL A 279 14.34 -7.58 5.62
C VAL A 279 14.05 -6.71 6.83
N PHE A 280 15.10 -6.40 7.59
CA PHE A 280 15.09 -5.47 8.70
C PHE A 280 15.84 -4.22 8.26
N PHE A 281 15.16 -3.08 8.35
CA PHE A 281 15.78 -1.78 8.19
C PHE A 281 16.18 -1.25 9.56
N ILE A 282 17.45 -0.86 9.64
CA ILE A 282 18.14 -0.55 10.89
C ILE A 282 18.64 0.89 10.78
N ASN A 283 18.38 1.67 11.83
CA ASN A 283 18.97 2.98 12.05
C ASN A 283 19.83 2.92 13.31
N ASP A 284 21.13 3.17 13.17
CA ASP A 284 22.18 2.90 14.14
C ASP A 284 22.10 1.43 14.61
N ASP A 285 21.55 1.19 15.80
CA ASP A 285 21.38 -0.14 16.39
C ASP A 285 19.91 -0.58 16.53
N ALA A 286 18.97 0.27 16.10
CA ALA A 286 17.54 0.04 16.26
C ALA A 286 16.88 -0.46 14.97
N ILE A 287 16.15 -1.56 15.06
CA ILE A 287 15.26 -2.02 13.97
C ILE A 287 14.05 -1.09 13.92
N ILE A 288 13.99 -0.26 12.89
CA ILE A 288 12.92 0.72 12.71
C ILE A 288 11.81 0.19 11.79
N LYS A 289 12.11 -0.79 10.94
CA LYS A 289 11.10 -1.44 10.09
C LYS A 289 11.46 -2.89 9.81
N THR A 290 10.43 -3.73 9.69
CA THR A 290 10.55 -5.10 9.17
C THR A 290 9.64 -5.24 7.96
N LEU A 291 10.20 -5.72 6.86
CA LEU A 291 9.52 -6.02 5.61
C LEU A 291 9.63 -7.51 5.35
N CYS A 292 8.49 -8.13 5.04
CA CYS A 292 8.41 -9.54 4.73
C CYS A 292 7.16 -9.78 3.91
N ASN A 293 7.16 -10.83 3.08
CA ASN A 293 5.94 -11.32 2.47
C ASN A 293 4.91 -11.66 3.57
N ASN A 294 3.63 -11.37 3.36
CA ASN A 294 2.59 -11.71 4.34
C ASN A 294 2.49 -13.22 4.60
N THR A 295 2.97 -14.05 3.66
CA THR A 295 3.06 -15.50 3.79
C THR A 295 4.37 -15.99 4.43
N SER A 296 5.25 -15.08 4.85
CA SER A 296 6.49 -15.42 5.53
C SER A 296 6.20 -15.97 6.94
N PRO A 297 6.54 -17.23 7.24
CA PRO A 297 6.49 -17.74 8.61
C PRO A 297 7.45 -16.96 9.52
N LEU A 298 8.55 -16.44 8.98
CA LEU A 298 9.58 -15.73 9.75
C LEU A 298 9.13 -14.40 10.35
N ARG A 299 8.04 -13.81 9.85
CA ARG A 299 7.50 -12.52 10.32
C ARG A 299 7.28 -12.47 11.84
N MET A 300 6.79 -13.56 12.44
CA MET A 300 6.45 -13.56 13.87
C MET A 300 7.66 -13.80 14.77
N PHE A 301 8.75 -14.38 14.26
CA PHE A 301 9.84 -14.89 15.10
C PHE A 301 10.85 -13.84 15.48
N TYR A 302 11.16 -12.94 14.57
CA TYR A 302 12.15 -11.90 14.83
C TYR A 302 11.57 -10.65 15.49
N ARG A 303 10.25 -10.64 15.74
CA ARG A 303 9.58 -9.49 16.33
C ARG A 303 10.11 -9.24 17.74
N GLY A 304 10.68 -8.06 17.96
CA GLY A 304 11.22 -7.64 19.26
C GLY A 304 12.63 -8.17 19.57
N LEU A 305 13.27 -8.88 18.63
CA LEU A 305 14.67 -9.28 18.76
C LEU A 305 15.60 -8.19 18.21
N GLY A 306 16.77 -8.02 18.81
CA GLY A 306 17.81 -7.14 18.29
C GLY A 306 18.62 -7.78 17.16
N CYS A 307 19.30 -6.97 16.35
CA CYS A 307 20.08 -7.42 15.18
C CYS A 307 21.04 -8.57 15.49
N THR A 308 21.80 -8.48 16.59
CA THR A 308 22.74 -9.52 17.01
C THR A 308 22.07 -10.87 17.26
N GLN A 309 20.89 -10.87 17.90
CA GLN A 309 20.12 -12.07 18.17
C GLN A 309 19.59 -12.69 16.88
N ILE A 310 19.06 -11.86 15.97
CA ILE A 310 18.58 -12.28 14.66
C ILE A 310 19.69 -12.96 13.85
N ILE A 311 20.88 -12.34 13.78
CA ILE A 311 22.05 -12.90 13.10
C ILE A 311 22.47 -14.24 13.73
N SER A 312 22.44 -14.33 15.06
CA SER A 312 22.84 -15.54 15.79
C SER A 312 21.88 -16.71 15.49
N ILE A 313 20.57 -16.45 15.50
CA ILE A 313 19.53 -17.42 15.13
C ILE A 313 19.71 -17.85 13.66
N ALA A 314 19.92 -16.90 12.75
CA ALA A 314 20.10 -17.20 11.34
C ALA A 314 21.34 -18.10 11.10
N LYS A 315 22.46 -17.82 11.78
CA LYS A 315 23.66 -18.66 11.71
C LYS A 315 23.42 -20.06 12.29
N TYR A 316 22.78 -20.15 13.45
CA TYR A 316 22.50 -21.42 14.12
C TYR A 316 21.66 -22.36 13.24
N TYR A 317 20.63 -21.83 12.56
CA TYR A 317 19.77 -22.61 11.65
C TYR A 317 20.27 -22.68 10.19
N GLY A 318 21.44 -22.10 9.89
CA GLY A 318 22.03 -22.12 8.56
C GLY A 318 21.26 -21.33 7.50
N PHE A 319 20.59 -20.25 7.88
CA PHE A 319 19.95 -19.34 6.92
C PHE A 319 20.97 -18.42 6.26
N THR A 320 20.74 -18.12 4.98
CA THR A 320 21.50 -17.09 4.29
C THR A 320 21.09 -15.73 4.86
N CYS A 321 22.03 -15.11 5.58
CA CYS A 321 21.83 -13.86 6.28
C CYS A 321 22.92 -12.88 5.85
N ASN A 322 22.53 -11.68 5.45
CA ASN A 322 23.47 -10.65 5.00
C ASN A 322 23.10 -9.30 5.62
N HIS A 323 24.12 -8.58 6.07
CA HIS A 323 24.01 -7.24 6.62
C HIS A 323 24.74 -6.28 5.67
N ILE A 324 24.03 -5.28 5.16
CA ILE A 324 24.55 -4.28 4.22
C ILE A 324 24.46 -2.91 4.89
N GLN A 325 25.59 -2.21 4.93
CA GLN A 325 25.61 -0.81 5.29
C GLN A 325 25.10 0.04 4.10
N LEU A 326 24.15 0.92 4.36
CA LEU A 326 23.55 1.81 3.36
C LEU A 326 24.06 3.25 3.46
N SER A 327 24.31 3.74 4.67
CA SER A 327 24.94 5.03 4.96
C SER A 327 25.61 4.98 6.34
N ASN A 328 26.05 6.11 6.91
CA ASN A 328 26.62 6.12 8.28
C ASN A 328 25.62 5.65 9.35
N ALA A 329 24.35 6.02 9.21
CA ALA A 329 23.30 5.69 10.17
C ALA A 329 22.44 4.49 9.74
N PHE A 330 22.33 4.22 8.43
CA PHE A 330 21.37 3.23 7.92
C PHE A 330 22.02 1.94 7.46
N SER A 331 21.38 0.81 7.78
CA SER A 331 21.74 -0.50 7.26
C SER A 331 20.52 -1.39 7.04
N ILE A 332 20.67 -2.44 6.22
CA ILE A 332 19.67 -3.49 6.06
C ILE A 332 20.25 -4.84 6.41
N LEU A 333 19.51 -5.60 7.20
CA LEU A 333 19.76 -7.01 7.46
C LEU A 333 18.68 -7.80 6.73
N TYR A 334 19.04 -8.75 5.87
CA TYR A 334 18.05 -9.60 5.22
C TYR A 334 18.40 -11.08 5.33
N ILE A 335 17.34 -11.88 5.47
CA ILE A 335 17.39 -13.33 5.61
C ILE A 335 16.61 -13.94 4.46
N LYS A 336 17.25 -14.82 3.69
CA LYS A 336 16.57 -15.66 2.70
C LYS A 336 15.92 -16.83 3.44
N GLU A 337 14.61 -16.99 3.30
CA GLU A 337 13.92 -18.15 3.87
C GLU A 337 14.38 -19.43 3.18
N LYS A 338 14.51 -20.47 3.99
CA LYS A 338 14.78 -21.82 3.51
C LYS A 338 13.45 -22.55 3.39
N TYR A 339 13.20 -23.06 2.18
CA TYR A 339 12.11 -24.01 2.00
C TYR A 339 12.58 -25.40 2.40
N PHE A 340 11.91 -26.01 3.38
CA PHE A 340 12.17 -27.36 3.83
C PHE A 340 11.29 -28.34 3.05
N ALA A 341 11.91 -29.30 2.38
CA ALA A 341 11.20 -30.44 1.81
C ALA A 341 10.59 -31.28 2.94
N VAL A 342 9.36 -31.77 2.72
CA VAL A 342 8.69 -32.63 3.70
C VAL A 342 9.37 -34.01 3.67
N PRO A 343 9.91 -34.51 4.80
CA PRO A 343 10.60 -35.78 4.82
C PRO A 343 9.62 -36.94 4.63
N GLU A 344 10.09 -38.00 3.97
CA GLU A 344 9.35 -39.26 3.92
C GLU A 344 9.37 -39.94 5.28
N CYS A 345 8.19 -40.13 5.87
CA CYS A 345 8.01 -40.72 7.18
C CYS A 345 7.00 -41.85 7.10
N GLY A 346 7.29 -42.99 7.75
CA GLY A 346 6.32 -44.08 7.87
C GLY A 346 5.07 -43.64 8.65
N ALA A 347 3.90 -44.09 8.19
CA ALA A 347 2.62 -43.77 8.79
C ALA A 347 2.53 -44.23 10.26
N CYS A 348 1.97 -43.39 11.13
CA CYS A 348 1.75 -43.71 12.54
C CYS A 348 0.64 -42.84 13.15
N ASP A 349 0.17 -43.18 14.35
CA ASP A 349 -0.75 -42.31 15.10
C ASP A 349 0.01 -41.13 15.71
N PRO A 350 -0.17 -39.89 15.21
CA PRO A 350 0.57 -38.73 15.70
C PRO A 350 0.24 -38.40 17.17
N ASN A 351 -0.96 -38.76 17.66
CA ASN A 351 -1.34 -38.48 19.04
C ASN A 351 -0.59 -39.41 20.02
N LYS A 352 -0.41 -40.68 19.64
CA LYS A 352 0.41 -41.62 20.43
C LYS A 352 1.88 -41.22 20.38
N LEU A 353 2.39 -40.88 19.20
CA LEU A 353 3.79 -40.47 19.04
C LEU A 353 4.11 -39.21 19.86
N LEU A 354 3.22 -38.21 19.86
CA LEU A 354 3.42 -37.02 20.69
C LEU A 354 3.47 -37.36 22.18
N LYS A 355 2.58 -38.24 22.67
CA LYS A 355 2.62 -38.68 24.07
C LYS A 355 3.96 -39.32 24.42
N CYS A 356 4.51 -40.17 23.56
CA CYS A 356 5.84 -40.76 23.74
C CYS A 356 6.93 -39.69 23.80
N ILE A 357 6.96 -38.75 22.84
CA ILE A 357 7.96 -37.68 22.82
C ILE A 357 7.90 -36.85 24.11
N VAL A 358 6.71 -36.41 24.50
CA VAL A 358 6.56 -35.55 25.69
C VAL A 358 6.93 -36.32 26.97
N SER A 359 6.60 -37.62 27.07
CA SER A 359 7.01 -38.44 28.21
C SER A 359 8.52 -38.69 28.29
N GLU A 360 9.22 -38.66 27.16
CA GLU A 360 10.69 -38.77 27.12
C GLU A 360 11.38 -37.47 27.55
N LEU A 361 10.74 -36.31 27.33
CA LEU A 361 11.35 -34.98 27.53
C LEU A 361 10.93 -34.27 28.83
N TYR A 362 9.70 -34.48 29.30
CA TYR A 362 9.09 -33.67 30.35
C TYR A 362 8.49 -34.53 31.48
N TRP A 363 8.56 -34.01 32.70
CA TRP A 363 8.11 -34.68 33.92
C TRP A 363 6.81 -34.07 34.48
N ASP A 364 5.95 -34.90 35.07
CA ASP A 364 4.75 -34.54 35.83
C ASP A 364 3.87 -33.43 35.17
N ASP A 365 3.60 -32.33 35.88
CA ASP A 365 2.67 -31.27 35.47
C ASP A 365 3.08 -30.58 34.14
N ASN A 366 4.36 -30.62 33.78
CA ASN A 366 4.84 -30.06 32.52
C ASN A 366 4.41 -30.92 31.32
N MET A 367 4.19 -32.22 31.51
CA MET A 367 3.81 -33.13 30.42
C MET A 367 2.44 -32.77 29.83
N GLU A 368 1.43 -32.62 30.66
CA GLU A 368 0.08 -32.24 30.20
C GLU A 368 0.07 -30.86 29.54
N HIS A 369 0.76 -29.91 30.15
CA HIS A 369 0.84 -28.55 29.63
C HIS A 369 1.52 -28.52 28.26
N MET A 370 2.64 -29.23 28.08
CA MET A 370 3.34 -29.30 26.79
C MET A 370 2.53 -30.04 25.72
N LEU A 371 1.85 -31.14 26.07
CA LEU A 371 0.93 -31.83 25.16
C LEU A 371 -0.17 -30.92 24.62
N LYS A 372 -0.82 -30.16 25.51
CA LYS A 372 -1.87 -29.19 25.14
C LYS A 372 -1.29 -28.05 24.31
N SER A 373 -0.13 -27.52 24.70
CA SER A 373 0.53 -26.42 24.00
C SER A 373 0.96 -26.78 22.57
N ILE A 374 1.60 -27.94 22.37
CA ILE A 374 2.08 -28.39 21.06
C ILE A 374 0.89 -28.66 20.12
N ASN A 375 -0.13 -29.39 20.59
CA ASN A 375 -1.33 -29.63 19.81
C ASN A 375 -2.07 -28.33 19.47
N GLY A 376 -2.17 -27.40 20.44
CA GLY A 376 -2.81 -26.11 20.24
C GLY A 376 -2.14 -25.26 19.17
N ILE A 377 -0.81 -25.25 19.12
CA ILE A 377 -0.04 -24.57 18.06
C ILE A 377 -0.36 -25.16 16.69
N VAL A 378 -0.25 -26.48 16.55
CA VAL A 378 -0.45 -27.15 15.26
C VAL A 378 -1.89 -27.00 14.76
N ALA A 379 -2.88 -27.19 15.66
CA ALA A 379 -4.29 -27.02 15.33
C ALA A 379 -4.63 -25.56 15.02
N GLY A 380 -4.08 -24.61 15.79
CA GLY A 380 -4.24 -23.18 15.56
C GLY A 380 -3.75 -22.77 14.18
N MET A 381 -2.55 -23.21 13.78
CA MET A 381 -2.02 -22.97 12.44
C MET A 381 -2.89 -23.57 11.34
N ASN A 382 -3.34 -24.81 11.52
CA ASN A 382 -4.26 -25.47 10.58
C ASN A 382 -5.57 -24.69 10.41
N SER A 383 -6.09 -24.10 11.49
CA SER A 383 -7.32 -23.30 11.47
C SER A 383 -7.16 -21.94 10.80
N SER A 384 -5.99 -21.29 10.98
CA SER A 384 -5.68 -19.99 10.39
C SER A 384 -5.33 -20.10 8.90
N LEU A 385 -4.74 -21.23 8.49
CA LEU A 385 -4.24 -21.48 7.14
C LEU A 385 -5.06 -22.58 6.42
N LYS A 386 -6.39 -22.45 6.39
CA LYS A 386 -7.30 -23.49 5.85
C LYS A 386 -7.05 -23.90 4.40
N LYS A 387 -6.48 -23.00 3.59
CA LYS A 387 -6.17 -23.23 2.17
C LYS A 387 -4.73 -23.63 1.90
N ALA A 388 -3.87 -23.64 2.93
CA ALA A 388 -2.47 -23.99 2.75
C ALA A 388 -2.31 -25.46 2.39
N SER A 389 -1.39 -25.72 1.46
CA SER A 389 -0.89 -27.03 1.07
C SER A 389 -0.18 -27.74 2.21
N ARG A 390 0.10 -29.03 2.01
CA ARG A 390 0.87 -29.86 2.92
C ARG A 390 2.26 -29.30 3.19
N GLU A 391 2.93 -28.88 2.12
CA GLU A 391 4.30 -28.39 2.17
C GLU A 391 4.36 -27.01 2.83
N GLU A 392 3.38 -26.13 2.57
CA GLU A 392 3.25 -24.84 3.27
C GLU A 392 3.05 -25.07 4.77
N LEU A 393 2.06 -25.87 5.17
CA LEU A 393 1.80 -26.16 6.60
C LEU A 393 3.04 -26.73 7.30
N TYR A 394 3.77 -27.63 6.64
CA TYR A 394 4.99 -28.20 7.18
C TYR A 394 6.05 -27.12 7.45
N ASN A 395 6.30 -26.25 6.47
CA ASN A 395 7.26 -25.17 6.64
C ASN A 395 6.85 -24.22 7.77
N TRP A 396 5.59 -23.79 7.82
CA TRP A 396 5.07 -22.92 8.88
C TRP A 396 5.23 -23.51 10.28
N ILE A 397 4.83 -24.78 10.45
CA ILE A 397 4.89 -25.47 11.74
C ILE A 397 6.35 -25.72 12.14
N LYS A 398 7.18 -26.15 11.20
CA LYS A 398 8.61 -26.38 11.44
C LYS A 398 9.30 -25.10 11.89
N TYR A 399 9.06 -23.99 11.19
CA TYR A 399 9.59 -22.69 11.56
C TYR A 399 9.18 -22.26 12.97
N ARG A 400 7.91 -22.51 13.36
CA ARG A 400 7.40 -22.22 14.71
C ARG A 400 8.14 -22.95 15.81
N PHE A 401 8.30 -24.27 15.69
CA PHE A 401 8.96 -25.05 16.72
C PHE A 401 10.47 -24.82 16.75
N MET A 402 11.07 -24.58 15.60
CA MET A 402 12.50 -24.30 15.49
C MET A 402 12.89 -22.98 16.17
N THR A 403 12.10 -21.92 16.02
CA THR A 403 12.50 -20.58 16.49
C THR A 403 12.04 -20.26 17.91
N ASP A 404 11.04 -20.96 18.44
CA ASP A 404 10.50 -20.73 19.78
C ASP A 404 11.28 -21.57 20.80
N LYS A 405 12.12 -20.89 21.60
CA LYS A 405 13.00 -21.52 22.61
C LYS A 405 12.26 -22.44 23.58
N LYS A 406 10.96 -22.22 23.81
CA LYS A 406 10.13 -23.09 24.65
C LYS A 406 10.10 -24.53 24.15
N PHE A 407 10.28 -24.74 22.84
CA PHE A 407 10.15 -26.05 22.20
C PHE A 407 11.47 -26.59 21.64
N SER A 408 12.63 -26.03 22.05
CA SER A 408 13.93 -26.46 21.52
C SER A 408 14.17 -27.97 21.69
N GLU A 409 13.96 -28.51 22.90
CA GLU A 409 14.12 -29.96 23.16
C GLU A 409 13.14 -30.81 22.34
N PHE A 410 11.91 -30.33 22.15
CA PHE A 410 10.91 -31.00 21.34
C PHE A 410 11.29 -31.01 19.85
N PHE A 411 11.81 -29.90 19.35
CA PHE A 411 12.26 -29.74 17.97
C PHE A 411 13.48 -30.63 17.66
N GLU A 412 14.42 -30.74 18.60
CA GLU A 412 15.64 -31.56 18.47
C GLU A 412 15.37 -33.07 18.63
N HIS A 413 14.18 -33.45 19.11
CA HIS A 413 13.84 -34.85 19.33
C HIS A 413 13.82 -35.67 18.03
N ARG A 414 14.40 -36.87 18.05
CA ARG A 414 14.51 -37.80 16.90
C ARG A 414 13.19 -38.12 16.17
N TYR A 415 12.05 -38.00 16.86
CA TYR A 415 10.72 -38.26 16.30
C TYR A 415 9.92 -37.00 15.93
N PHE A 416 10.51 -35.80 16.06
CA PHE A 416 9.86 -34.54 15.73
C PHE A 416 9.28 -34.55 14.31
N GLU A 417 10.13 -34.82 13.32
CA GLU A 417 9.74 -34.81 11.90
C GLU A 417 8.60 -35.80 11.63
N LYS A 418 8.73 -37.02 12.16
CA LYS A 418 7.71 -38.07 12.02
C LYS A 418 6.38 -37.64 12.62
N TYR A 419 6.38 -36.99 13.78
CA TYR A 419 5.16 -36.45 14.39
C TYR A 419 4.51 -35.36 13.54
N ILE A 420 5.28 -34.35 13.12
CA ILE A 420 4.74 -33.20 12.38
C ILE A 420 4.14 -33.66 11.04
N VAL A 421 4.85 -34.50 10.29
CA VAL A 421 4.37 -35.02 9.00
C VAL A 421 3.04 -35.77 9.18
N ASN A 422 2.98 -36.77 10.07
CA ASN A 422 1.76 -37.55 10.29
C ASN A 422 0.61 -36.70 10.85
N LYS A 423 0.92 -35.68 11.65
CA LYS A 423 -0.10 -34.76 12.17
C LYS A 423 -0.69 -33.90 11.06
N ILE A 424 0.14 -33.38 10.15
CA ILE A 424 -0.31 -32.60 8.99
C ILE A 424 -1.14 -33.45 8.05
N ASP A 425 -0.68 -34.66 7.73
CA ASP A 425 -1.38 -35.57 6.82
C ASP A 425 -2.79 -35.86 7.35
N LYS A 426 -2.90 -36.22 8.63
CA LYS A 426 -4.21 -36.41 9.31
C LYS A 426 -5.10 -35.17 9.27
N MET A 427 -4.54 -33.96 9.42
CA MET A 427 -5.33 -32.73 9.37
C MET A 427 -5.81 -32.40 7.96
N ILE A 428 -5.02 -32.71 6.93
CA ILE A 428 -5.41 -32.49 5.53
C ILE A 428 -6.47 -33.50 5.10
N GLU A 429 -6.36 -34.76 5.49
CA GLU A 429 -7.42 -35.76 5.30
C GLU A 429 -8.74 -35.27 5.89
N MET A 430 -8.73 -34.75 7.13
CA MET A 430 -9.91 -34.18 7.79
C MET A 430 -10.46 -32.91 7.13
N ARG A 431 -9.72 -32.23 6.25
CA ARG A 431 -10.23 -31.09 5.47
C ARG A 431 -10.96 -31.54 4.21
N ASN A 432 -10.56 -32.69 3.67
CA ASN A 432 -11.00 -33.18 2.36
C ASN A 432 -12.09 -34.25 2.46
N GLY A 433 -12.26 -34.88 3.62
CA GLY A 433 -13.40 -35.73 3.97
C GLY A 433 -14.44 -34.96 4.75
#